data_AF-A0A3G8XHF5-F1
#
_entry.id   AF-A0A3G8XHF5-F1
#
_cell.length_a   1.000
_cell.length_b   1.000
_cell.length_c   1.000
_cell.angle_alpha   90.00
_cell.angle_beta   90.00
_cell.angle_gamma   90.00
#
_symmetry.space_group_name_H-M   'P 1'
#
loop_
_entity.id
_entity.type
_entity.pdbx_description
1 polymer ?
#
loop_
_entity_poly.entity_id
_entity_poly.type
_entity_poly.pdbx_seq_one_letter_code
_entity_poly.pdbx_strand_id
1 'polypeptide(L)'
;MFYENGGGPCFIVSIGTFKAVPELDKAELKTGLDACEKEDEITLLVIPEIVGLSSSSQIKELNDAMLAQCARLQDRFAILDAPQASLTTPVLVADKFRNDFISSDNLKYGAAYYPQIQSGAVYNRTADQNIFIARDNRGGDNAGIYKSAGDTKKPITDVVKPAAQVSVAATTKITIETVPTENQSISISGISLTFGTSGIAIDGNTTATAKSLKDVINAHNDLKLFVNAQLSGKVVTITALEAGATGNNISIVYDPKGGAIALKLDSPTLTGGFDNVDFVLFNQIKAALNAFTVPLYPSGMMAGVMARVDNERGVWKAPANVSVRTVDKPVVSISDEDQDYLNVDPTGGKSINAIRKFAGRGTLVWGARTLAGNDNEWRYVPVRRLFIMVEESIKKATEFVVFEPNDAKTWLRVKTMCENFLNQLWRQGALAGAKPEHAYFVNVGLGITMTSLDILEGRLIIEIGMAAVRPAEFIILKFSHLLAKS
;
A
#
# COMPACT_ATOMS: atom_id res chain seq x y z
N MET A 1 7.29 -5.95 0.25
CA MET A 1 7.92 -4.61 0.09
C MET A 1 9.32 -4.54 0.68
N PHE A 2 9.54 -4.89 1.96
CA PHE A 2 10.87 -4.97 2.57
C PHE A 2 11.87 -5.82 1.75
N TYR A 3 11.56 -7.11 1.56
CA TYR A 3 12.42 -8.03 0.80
C TYR A 3 12.59 -7.62 -0.66
N GLU A 4 11.51 -7.20 -1.33
CA GLU A 4 11.54 -6.70 -2.72
C GLU A 4 12.53 -5.54 -2.91
N ASN A 5 12.72 -4.72 -1.87
CA ASN A 5 13.65 -3.59 -1.90
C ASN A 5 15.07 -3.93 -1.45
N GLY A 6 15.37 -5.21 -1.19
CA GLY A 6 16.69 -5.73 -0.81
C GLY A 6 16.90 -5.89 0.69
N GLY A 7 15.81 -6.00 1.45
CA GLY A 7 15.87 -6.43 2.84
C GLY A 7 16.47 -7.83 2.99
N GLY A 8 17.28 -8.02 4.05
CA GLY A 8 17.91 -9.29 4.42
C GLY A 8 17.23 -9.96 5.62
N PRO A 9 17.99 -10.66 6.48
CA PRO A 9 17.46 -11.20 7.73
C PRO A 9 16.77 -10.09 8.55
N CYS A 10 15.60 -10.40 9.10
CA CYS A 10 14.90 -9.49 10.00
C CYS A 10 14.25 -10.24 11.17
N PHE A 11 14.26 -9.59 12.33
CA PHE A 11 13.49 -10.02 13.48
C PHE A 11 12.06 -9.50 13.33
N ILE A 12 11.09 -10.40 13.51
CA ILE A 12 9.66 -10.07 13.48
C ILE A 12 9.10 -10.33 14.86
N VAL A 13 8.70 -9.27 15.56
CA VAL A 13 8.05 -9.38 16.86
C VAL A 13 6.54 -9.27 16.65
N SER A 14 5.86 -10.41 16.72
CA SER A 14 4.40 -10.46 16.67
C SER A 14 3.82 -10.04 18.00
N ILE A 15 3.00 -8.99 18.01
CA ILE A 15 2.36 -8.46 19.23
C ILE A 15 0.94 -9.01 19.48
N GLY A 16 0.43 -9.87 18.58
CA GLY A 16 -0.88 -10.48 18.72
C GLY A 16 -1.28 -11.35 17.54
N THR A 17 -2.50 -11.88 17.56
CA THR A 17 -3.11 -12.60 16.44
C THR A 17 -4.07 -11.70 15.66
N PHE A 18 -4.34 -12.04 14.39
CA PHE A 18 -5.34 -11.34 13.60
C PHE A 18 -6.73 -11.38 14.27
N LYS A 19 -7.34 -10.21 14.49
CA LYS A 19 -8.71 -10.05 14.99
C LYS A 19 -9.60 -9.60 13.84
N ALA A 20 -10.86 -10.03 13.81
CA ALA A 20 -11.83 -9.64 12.77
C ALA A 20 -12.03 -8.12 12.68
N VAL A 21 -11.94 -7.43 13.82
CA VAL A 21 -11.74 -5.98 13.90
C VAL A 21 -10.39 -5.78 14.58
N PRO A 22 -9.32 -5.47 13.83
CA PRO A 22 -8.02 -5.21 14.42
C PRO A 22 -8.07 -3.90 15.20
N GLU A 23 -7.99 -3.99 16.52
CA GLU A 23 -7.72 -2.86 17.39
C GLU A 23 -6.25 -2.91 17.78
N LEU A 24 -5.54 -1.84 17.46
CA LEU A 24 -4.11 -1.72 17.73
C LEU A 24 -3.89 -1.07 19.10
N ASP A 25 -3.18 -1.76 19.98
CA ASP A 25 -2.88 -1.27 21.31
C ASP A 25 -1.42 -0.80 21.45
N LYS A 26 -1.25 0.39 22.04
CA LYS A 26 0.08 1.00 22.25
C LYS A 26 0.95 0.16 23.19
N ALA A 27 0.38 -0.42 24.26
CA ALA A 27 1.14 -1.20 25.23
C ALA A 27 1.61 -2.54 24.62
N GLU A 28 0.81 -3.17 23.76
CA GLU A 28 1.22 -4.34 22.99
C GLU A 28 2.41 -3.99 22.06
N LEU A 29 2.31 -2.89 21.31
CA LEU A 29 3.42 -2.40 20.48
C LEU A 29 4.68 -2.07 21.29
N LYS A 30 4.52 -1.43 22.46
CA LYS A 30 5.61 -1.11 23.38
C LYS A 30 6.28 -2.38 23.92
N THR A 31 5.50 -3.41 24.22
CA THR A 31 6.03 -4.71 24.64
C THR A 31 6.88 -5.34 23.54
N GLY A 32 6.46 -5.21 22.28
CA GLY A 32 7.25 -5.64 21.13
C GLY A 32 8.57 -4.88 21.00
N LEU A 33 8.54 -3.56 21.17
CA LEU A 33 9.73 -2.72 21.19
C LEU A 33 10.72 -3.12 22.31
N ASP A 34 10.19 -3.38 23.51
CA ASP A 34 10.98 -3.82 24.68
C ASP A 34 11.58 -5.22 24.50
N ALA A 35 10.96 -6.06 23.66
CA ALA A 35 11.55 -7.34 23.27
C ALA A 35 12.74 -7.14 22.32
N CYS A 36 12.62 -6.24 21.34
CA CYS A 36 13.72 -5.89 20.42
C CYS A 36 14.96 -5.37 21.16
N GLU A 37 14.79 -4.73 22.30
CA GLU A 37 15.91 -4.24 23.13
C GLU A 37 16.86 -5.35 23.60
N LYS A 38 16.35 -6.57 23.78
CA LYS A 38 17.14 -7.70 24.28
C LYS A 38 18.00 -8.34 23.19
N GLU A 39 17.75 -7.99 21.93
CA GLU A 39 18.46 -8.50 20.77
C GLU A 39 19.52 -7.49 20.31
N ASP A 40 20.77 -7.93 20.29
CA ASP A 40 21.96 -7.12 19.98
C ASP A 40 22.23 -7.01 18.47
N GLU A 41 21.63 -7.88 17.65
CA GLU A 41 21.82 -7.87 16.19
C GLU A 41 20.92 -6.86 15.45
N ILE A 42 19.98 -6.23 16.15
CA ILE A 42 19.03 -5.29 15.54
C ILE A 42 19.70 -3.94 15.29
N THR A 43 19.79 -3.54 14.02
CA THR A 43 20.41 -2.25 13.61
C THR A 43 19.40 -1.23 13.06
N LEU A 44 18.21 -1.67 12.66
CA LEU A 44 17.12 -0.81 12.18
C LEU A 44 15.84 -1.16 12.94
N LEU A 45 15.16 -0.14 13.46
CA LEU A 45 13.89 -0.28 14.17
C LEU A 45 12.75 0.33 13.36
N VAL A 46 11.67 -0.45 13.20
CA VAL A 46 10.46 -0.04 12.48
C VAL A 46 9.23 -0.58 13.19
N ILE A 47 8.17 0.24 13.28
CA ILE A 47 6.83 -0.19 13.66
C ILE A 47 5.87 0.24 12.53
N PRO A 48 5.67 -0.59 11.49
CA PRO A 48 4.90 -0.20 10.31
C PRO A 48 3.44 0.19 10.61
N GLU A 49 2.86 -0.44 11.64
CA GLU A 49 1.46 -0.27 12.03
C GLU A 49 1.24 0.92 12.97
N ILE A 50 2.28 1.63 13.44
CA ILE A 50 2.16 2.70 14.45
C ILE A 50 1.13 3.77 14.07
N VAL A 51 1.03 4.05 12.76
CA VAL A 51 0.08 4.96 12.11
C VAL A 51 -1.40 4.56 12.27
N GLY A 52 -1.67 3.33 12.68
CA GLY A 52 -3.01 2.80 12.95
C GLY A 52 -3.53 3.09 14.36
N LEU A 53 -2.69 3.67 15.24
CA LEU A 53 -3.13 4.10 16.56
C LEU A 53 -4.12 5.27 16.46
N SER A 54 -5.12 5.27 17.33
CA SER A 54 -6.23 6.22 17.29
C SER A 54 -5.87 7.63 17.80
N SER A 55 -4.77 7.75 18.56
CA SER A 55 -4.36 9.00 19.21
C SER A 55 -2.95 9.42 18.84
N SER A 56 -2.78 10.70 18.49
CA SER A 56 -1.46 11.29 18.23
C SER A 56 -0.49 11.15 19.40
N SER A 57 -0.97 11.24 20.65
CA SER A 57 -0.12 11.09 21.83
C SER A 57 0.48 9.69 21.90
N GLN A 58 -0.29 8.66 21.56
CA GLN A 58 0.20 7.28 21.58
C GLN A 58 1.28 7.06 20.50
N ILE A 59 1.07 7.62 19.30
CA ILE A 59 2.07 7.61 18.23
C ILE A 59 3.35 8.32 18.68
N LYS A 60 3.20 9.51 19.27
CA LYS A 60 4.33 10.28 19.79
C LYS A 60 5.13 9.52 20.84
N GLU A 61 4.46 8.98 21.86
CA GLU A 61 5.11 8.23 22.93
C GLU A 61 5.90 7.02 22.41
N LEU A 62 5.39 6.30 21.41
CA LEU A 62 6.10 5.17 20.81
C LEU A 62 7.25 5.62 19.90
N ASN A 63 7.06 6.66 19.09
CA ASN A 63 8.16 7.21 18.28
C ASN A 63 9.30 7.71 19.18
N ASP A 64 8.99 8.44 20.25
CA ASP A 64 9.96 8.92 21.22
C ASP A 64 10.64 7.75 21.94
N ALA A 65 9.90 6.67 22.26
CA ALA A 65 10.47 5.46 22.86
C ALA A 65 11.45 4.75 21.90
N MET A 66 11.13 4.65 20.61
CA MET A 66 12.05 4.11 19.60
C MET A 66 13.35 4.93 19.54
N LEU A 67 13.24 6.27 19.50
CA LEU A 67 14.40 7.15 19.49
C LEU A 67 15.22 7.05 20.78
N ALA A 68 14.56 7.00 21.94
CA ALA A 68 15.22 6.87 23.24
C ALA A 68 15.98 5.55 23.36
N GLN A 69 15.42 4.44 22.87
CA GLN A 69 16.11 3.16 22.81
C GLN A 69 17.33 3.23 21.88
N CYS A 70 17.17 3.80 20.67
CA CYS A 70 18.30 3.99 19.75
C CYS A 70 19.41 4.84 20.37
N ALA A 71 19.05 5.90 21.11
CA ALA A 71 20.01 6.78 21.75
C ALA A 71 20.76 6.13 22.92
N ARG A 72 20.09 5.25 23.66
CA ARG A 72 20.68 4.55 24.81
C ARG A 72 21.57 3.39 24.41
N LEU A 73 21.18 2.62 23.40
CA LEU A 73 21.93 1.44 22.95
C LEU A 73 23.02 1.80 21.93
N GLN A 74 22.79 2.86 21.13
CA GLN A 74 23.72 3.40 20.13
C GLN A 74 24.14 2.42 19.02
N ASP A 75 23.45 1.30 18.89
CA ASP A 75 23.67 0.21 17.92
C ASP A 75 22.61 0.18 16.80
N ARG A 76 21.54 0.98 16.94
CA ARG A 76 20.36 0.94 16.07
C ARG A 76 19.82 2.31 15.70
N PHE A 77 19.01 2.34 14.64
CA PHE A 77 18.44 3.56 14.07
C PHE A 77 16.95 3.39 13.75
N ALA A 78 16.12 4.37 14.13
CA ALA A 78 14.67 4.33 13.94
C ALA A 78 14.25 4.85 12.55
N ILE A 79 13.36 4.13 11.88
CA ILE A 79 12.72 4.58 10.64
C ILE A 79 11.25 4.81 10.95
N LEU A 80 10.84 6.08 10.85
CA LEU A 80 9.50 6.53 11.20
C LEU A 80 8.70 6.89 9.95
N ASP A 81 7.38 6.84 10.10
CA ASP A 81 6.44 7.31 9.08
C ASP A 81 5.84 8.64 9.51
N ALA A 82 5.63 9.55 8.55
CA ALA A 82 4.80 10.73 8.77
C ALA A 82 3.33 10.39 8.44
N PRO A 83 2.44 10.24 9.44
CA PRO A 83 1.05 9.85 9.21
C PRO A 83 0.30 10.87 8.37
N GLN A 84 -0.32 10.43 7.28
CA GLN A 84 -1.15 11.30 6.45
C GLN A 84 -2.56 11.46 7.02
N ALA A 85 -3.16 10.37 7.52
CA ALA A 85 -4.54 10.35 8.05
C ALA A 85 -5.53 11.07 7.11
N SER A 86 -6.31 12.03 7.62
CA SER A 86 -7.25 12.86 6.86
C SER A 86 -6.65 14.16 6.30
N LEU A 87 -5.33 14.35 6.43
CA LEU A 87 -4.66 15.58 6.02
C LEU A 87 -4.53 15.64 4.48
N THR A 88 -4.81 16.82 3.94
CA THR A 88 -4.97 17.02 2.50
C THR A 88 -3.72 17.55 1.80
N THR A 89 -2.74 18.08 2.52
CA THR A 89 -1.52 18.66 1.94
C THR A 89 -0.24 18.18 2.63
N PRO A 90 0.90 18.13 1.93
CA PRO A 90 2.20 17.80 2.53
C PRO A 90 2.59 18.72 3.69
N VAL A 91 2.28 20.02 3.59
CA VAL A 91 2.54 21.03 4.63
C VAL A 91 1.81 20.69 5.92
N LEU A 92 0.51 20.37 5.85
CA LEU A 92 -0.27 19.98 7.03
C LEU A 92 0.25 18.69 7.68
N VAL A 93 0.71 17.73 6.87
CA VAL A 93 1.35 16.51 7.38
C VAL A 93 2.64 16.84 8.11
N ALA A 94 3.46 17.72 7.54
CA ALA A 94 4.69 18.18 8.16
C ALA A 94 4.43 18.84 9.51
N ASP A 95 3.50 19.80 9.56
CA ASP A 95 3.14 20.50 10.80
C ASP A 95 2.62 19.54 11.86
N LYS A 96 1.68 18.65 11.49
CA LYS A 96 1.13 17.68 12.43
C LYS A 96 2.21 16.72 12.95
N PHE A 97 3.09 16.25 12.07
CA PHE A 97 4.19 15.37 12.48
C PHE A 97 5.12 16.05 13.49
N ARG A 98 5.52 17.28 13.22
CA ARG A 98 6.46 18.03 14.04
C ARG A 98 5.89 18.40 15.42
N ASN A 99 4.59 18.70 15.47
CA ASN A 99 3.93 19.18 16.68
C ASN A 99 3.34 18.04 17.53
N ASP A 100 2.79 17.01 16.88
CA ASP A 100 1.92 16.04 17.56
C ASP A 100 2.51 14.62 17.61
N PHE A 101 3.47 14.26 16.74
CA PHE A 101 3.91 12.86 16.58
C PHE A 101 5.36 12.60 17.01
N ILE A 102 6.13 13.62 17.40
CA ILE A 102 7.51 13.44 17.88
C ILE A 102 7.95 14.57 18.82
N SER A 103 8.72 14.27 19.87
CA SER A 103 9.42 15.28 20.69
C SER A 103 10.66 15.85 19.98
N SER A 104 11.47 16.64 20.67
CA SER A 104 12.75 17.16 20.17
C SER A 104 13.96 16.37 20.69
N ASP A 105 13.72 15.27 21.39
CA ASP A 105 14.77 14.46 21.99
C ASP A 105 15.29 13.43 21.00
N ASN A 106 16.60 13.14 21.05
CA ASN A 106 17.21 12.02 20.33
C ASN A 106 17.01 12.00 18.80
N LEU A 107 16.67 13.15 18.20
CA LEU A 107 16.29 13.28 16.78
C LEU A 107 17.35 12.74 15.80
N LYS A 108 18.63 12.77 16.18
CA LYS A 108 19.71 12.24 15.35
C LYS A 108 19.61 10.73 15.11
N TYR A 109 18.91 9.98 15.97
CA TYR A 109 18.83 8.52 15.92
C TYR A 109 17.65 7.98 15.10
N GLY A 110 16.95 8.84 14.36
CA GLY A 110 15.92 8.38 13.44
C GLY A 110 15.70 9.26 12.23
N ALA A 111 14.90 8.77 11.29
CA ALA A 111 14.48 9.50 10.09
C ALA A 111 13.01 9.21 9.78
N ALA A 112 12.25 10.26 9.43
CA ALA A 112 10.87 10.12 8.98
C ALA A 112 10.77 10.12 7.46
N TYR A 113 9.78 9.40 6.92
CA TYR A 113 9.52 9.28 5.50
C TYR A 113 8.04 9.56 5.15
N TYR A 114 7.83 10.23 4.02
CA TYR A 114 6.53 10.64 3.49
C TYR A 114 6.56 10.65 1.95
N PRO A 115 5.48 10.31 1.23
CA PRO A 115 4.15 9.94 1.70
C PRO A 115 3.93 8.43 1.73
N GLN A 116 2.69 8.01 2.01
CA GLN A 116 2.24 6.65 1.72
C GLN A 116 2.47 6.31 0.25
N ILE A 117 2.66 5.02 0.00
CA ILE A 117 3.00 4.48 -1.31
C ILE A 117 1.91 3.49 -1.75
N GLN A 118 1.42 3.65 -2.97
CA GLN A 118 0.57 2.64 -3.60
C GLN A 118 1.42 1.44 -3.99
N SER A 119 1.17 0.32 -3.32
CA SER A 119 1.84 -0.95 -3.58
C SER A 119 1.57 -1.42 -5.01
N GLY A 120 2.62 -1.77 -5.74
CA GLY A 120 2.54 -2.45 -7.03
C GLY A 120 2.44 -3.97 -6.90
N ALA A 121 2.31 -4.51 -5.67
CA ALA A 121 2.20 -5.94 -5.45
C ALA A 121 0.85 -6.47 -5.94
N VAL A 122 0.88 -7.66 -6.54
CA VAL A 122 -0.32 -8.38 -6.95
C VAL A 122 -0.81 -9.22 -5.78
N TYR A 123 -2.08 -9.03 -5.40
CA TYR A 123 -2.72 -9.76 -4.32
C TYR A 123 -3.69 -10.81 -4.90
N ASN A 124 -3.57 -12.07 -4.48
CA ASN A 124 -4.56 -13.10 -4.84
C ASN A 124 -5.83 -12.97 -3.99
N ARG A 125 -6.60 -11.91 -4.26
CA ARG A 125 -7.83 -11.56 -3.54
C ARG A 125 -8.98 -12.51 -3.82
N THR A 126 -8.96 -13.21 -4.96
CA THR A 126 -10.05 -14.11 -5.35
C THR A 126 -10.14 -15.38 -4.50
N ALA A 127 -9.08 -15.73 -3.77
CA ALA A 127 -9.06 -16.85 -2.83
C ALA A 127 -9.33 -16.42 -1.37
N ASP A 128 -9.46 -15.13 -1.10
CA ASP A 128 -9.61 -14.60 0.25
C ASP A 128 -11.06 -14.72 0.74
N GLN A 129 -11.28 -15.52 1.78
CA GLN A 129 -12.61 -15.72 2.36
C GLN A 129 -13.12 -14.49 3.14
N ASN A 130 -12.24 -13.54 3.45
CA ASN A 130 -12.59 -12.30 4.17
C ASN A 130 -13.05 -11.18 3.22
N ILE A 131 -13.00 -11.40 1.90
CA ILE A 131 -13.54 -10.45 0.93
C ILE A 131 -15.01 -10.78 0.70
N PHE A 132 -15.86 -9.94 1.26
CA PHE A 132 -17.31 -10.07 1.15
C PHE A 132 -17.89 -9.16 0.08
N ILE A 133 -18.75 -9.72 -0.76
CA ILE A 133 -19.49 -8.96 -1.77
C ILE A 133 -20.81 -8.49 -1.17
N ALA A 134 -20.99 -7.17 -1.10
CA ALA A 134 -22.18 -6.57 -0.49
C ALA A 134 -23.43 -6.73 -1.38
N ARG A 135 -23.30 -6.46 -2.68
CA ARG A 135 -24.41 -6.58 -3.64
C ARG A 135 -23.93 -6.62 -5.09
N ASP A 136 -24.64 -7.38 -5.94
CA ASP A 136 -24.62 -7.23 -7.40
C ASP A 136 -25.75 -6.26 -7.85
N ASN A 137 -25.37 -5.14 -8.47
CA ASN A 137 -26.28 -4.06 -8.89
C ASN A 137 -26.53 -4.03 -10.41
N ARG A 138 -26.16 -5.05 -11.19
CA ARG A 138 -26.26 -5.04 -12.66
C ARG A 138 -27.69 -5.02 -13.25
N GLY A 139 -28.72 -4.66 -12.49
CA GLY A 139 -30.12 -4.62 -12.93
C GLY A 139 -30.73 -6.01 -13.18
N GLY A 140 -32.06 -6.10 -13.34
CA GLY A 140 -32.81 -7.35 -13.56
C GLY A 140 -33.35 -7.99 -12.26
N ASP A 141 -34.60 -8.45 -12.30
CA ASP A 141 -35.44 -8.88 -11.17
C ASP A 141 -34.99 -10.17 -10.44
N ASN A 142 -33.76 -10.65 -10.67
CA ASN A 142 -33.30 -11.99 -10.29
C ASN A 142 -32.48 -12.07 -8.99
N ALA A 143 -32.52 -13.25 -8.36
CA ALA A 143 -31.81 -13.64 -7.14
C ALA A 143 -30.40 -14.24 -7.42
N GLY A 144 -29.54 -13.50 -8.11
CA GLY A 144 -28.10 -13.84 -8.22
C GLY A 144 -27.45 -14.07 -6.84
N ILE A 145 -26.33 -14.80 -6.77
CA ILE A 145 -25.68 -15.19 -5.49
C ILE A 145 -25.44 -14.00 -4.54
N TYR A 146 -25.28 -12.79 -5.09
CA TYR A 146 -25.12 -11.52 -4.36
C TYR A 146 -26.27 -10.50 -4.59
N LYS A 147 -27.45 -10.88 -5.11
CA LYS A 147 -28.58 -9.96 -5.39
C LYS A 147 -29.67 -9.92 -4.32
N SER A 148 -29.83 -10.95 -3.50
CA SER A 148 -30.88 -11.00 -2.48
C SER A 148 -30.70 -9.89 -1.43
N ALA A 149 -31.68 -8.98 -1.34
CA ALA A 149 -31.75 -7.90 -0.37
C ALA A 149 -32.13 -8.47 1.01
N GLY A 150 -31.17 -9.11 1.65
CA GLY A 150 -31.32 -9.77 2.95
C GLY A 150 -29.96 -10.21 3.46
N ASP A 151 -29.10 -9.23 3.73
CA ASP A 151 -27.93 -9.32 4.60
C ASP A 151 -27.05 -10.58 4.50
N THR A 152 -26.62 -10.95 3.28
CA THR A 152 -25.56 -11.97 3.14
C THR A 152 -24.37 -11.38 2.40
N LYS A 153 -23.52 -10.67 3.16
CA LYS A 153 -22.10 -10.52 2.84
C LYS A 153 -21.53 -11.92 2.61
N LYS A 154 -21.50 -12.38 1.36
CA LYS A 154 -20.98 -13.70 1.00
C LYS A 154 -19.54 -13.57 0.52
N PRO A 155 -18.66 -14.53 0.86
CA PRO A 155 -17.30 -14.54 0.35
C PRO A 155 -17.24 -14.52 -1.17
N ILE A 156 -16.23 -13.86 -1.73
CA ILE A 156 -15.94 -13.94 -3.18
C ILE A 156 -15.75 -15.38 -3.65
N THR A 157 -15.26 -16.27 -2.79
CA THR A 157 -15.06 -17.70 -3.12
C THR A 157 -16.36 -18.43 -3.46
N ASP A 158 -17.53 -17.90 -3.09
CA ASP A 158 -18.83 -18.51 -3.39
C ASP A 158 -19.26 -18.35 -4.86
N VAL A 159 -18.67 -17.39 -5.57
CA VAL A 159 -18.97 -17.15 -7.01
C VAL A 159 -18.55 -18.32 -7.91
N VAL A 160 -17.70 -19.23 -7.42
CA VAL A 160 -17.25 -20.43 -8.15
C VAL A 160 -17.70 -21.73 -7.50
N LYS A 161 -18.52 -21.70 -6.44
CA LYS A 161 -19.01 -22.90 -5.75
C LYS A 161 -20.34 -23.36 -6.36
N PRO A 162 -20.39 -24.50 -7.07
CA PRO A 162 -21.62 -24.96 -7.73
C PRO A 162 -22.76 -25.21 -6.74
N ALA A 163 -22.46 -25.70 -5.53
CA ALA A 163 -23.45 -25.96 -4.49
C ALA A 163 -24.05 -24.70 -3.83
N ALA A 164 -23.45 -23.52 -4.07
CA ALA A 164 -23.92 -22.24 -3.54
C ALA A 164 -24.76 -21.45 -4.57
N GLN A 165 -24.94 -21.99 -5.78
CA GLN A 165 -25.59 -21.32 -6.89
C GLN A 165 -26.74 -22.16 -7.44
N VAL A 166 -27.84 -21.49 -7.77
CA VAL A 166 -28.96 -22.06 -8.50
C VAL A 166 -28.99 -21.37 -9.85
N SER A 167 -29.06 -22.14 -10.94
CA SER A 167 -29.26 -21.56 -12.27
C SER A 167 -30.52 -20.72 -12.28
N VAL A 168 -30.48 -19.57 -12.95
CA VAL A 168 -31.63 -18.65 -13.00
C VAL A 168 -32.11 -18.48 -14.43
N ALA A 169 -33.44 -18.46 -14.59
CA ALA A 169 -34.08 -18.20 -15.87
C ALA A 169 -34.00 -16.72 -16.26
N ALA A 170 -33.78 -16.48 -17.56
CA ALA A 170 -33.82 -15.16 -18.13
C ALA A 170 -35.26 -14.63 -18.18
N THR A 171 -35.45 -13.32 -18.06
CA THR A 171 -36.78 -12.68 -18.09
C THR A 171 -36.79 -11.39 -18.92
N THR A 172 -37.99 -10.96 -19.34
CA THR A 172 -38.26 -9.63 -19.89
C THR A 172 -39.73 -9.27 -19.68
N LYS A 173 -40.09 -8.00 -19.87
CA LYS A 173 -41.45 -7.49 -19.70
C LYS A 173 -41.98 -6.87 -20.98
N ILE A 174 -43.24 -7.16 -21.27
CA ILE A 174 -44.04 -6.52 -22.30
C ILE A 174 -45.15 -5.74 -21.62
N THR A 175 -45.24 -4.45 -21.87
CA THR A 175 -46.34 -3.61 -21.37
C THR A 175 -47.26 -3.25 -22.52
N ILE A 176 -48.55 -3.56 -22.40
CA ILE A 176 -49.57 -3.09 -23.35
C ILE A 176 -50.05 -1.71 -22.88
N GLU A 177 -49.61 -0.66 -23.56
CA GLU A 177 -49.90 0.73 -23.18
C GLU A 177 -51.28 1.17 -23.70
N THR A 178 -51.55 0.86 -24.97
CA THR A 178 -52.81 1.14 -25.67
C THR A 178 -53.32 -0.10 -26.41
N VAL A 179 -54.55 -0.05 -26.95
CA VAL A 179 -55.16 -1.18 -27.67
C VAL A 179 -54.45 -1.37 -29.01
N PRO A 180 -53.81 -2.54 -29.28
CA PRO A 180 -53.14 -2.82 -30.55
C PRO A 180 -54.13 -2.87 -31.71
N THR A 181 -53.74 -2.38 -32.88
CA THR A 181 -54.57 -2.48 -34.10
C THR A 181 -54.39 -3.83 -34.79
N GLU A 182 -55.33 -4.18 -35.66
CA GLU A 182 -55.26 -5.40 -36.47
C GLU A 182 -53.94 -5.49 -37.26
N ASN A 183 -53.41 -6.71 -37.40
CA ASN A 183 -52.16 -7.06 -38.08
C ASN A 183 -50.86 -6.66 -37.37
N GLN A 184 -50.90 -5.87 -36.29
CA GLN A 184 -49.72 -5.72 -35.43
C GLN A 184 -49.31 -7.09 -34.89
N SER A 185 -48.01 -7.31 -34.69
CA SER A 185 -47.51 -8.62 -34.28
C SER A 185 -46.39 -8.53 -33.26
N ILE A 186 -46.31 -9.54 -32.41
CA ILE A 186 -45.18 -9.77 -31.52
C ILE A 186 -44.61 -11.15 -31.78
N SER A 187 -43.31 -11.20 -32.03
CA SER A 187 -42.59 -12.44 -32.31
C SER A 187 -41.74 -12.81 -31.10
N ILE A 188 -41.88 -14.03 -30.61
CA ILE A 188 -41.09 -14.58 -29.50
C ILE A 188 -40.35 -15.80 -30.03
N SER A 189 -39.02 -15.78 -29.96
CA SER A 189 -38.17 -16.85 -30.53
C SER A 189 -38.48 -17.18 -32.00
N GLY A 190 -38.88 -16.18 -32.79
CA GLY A 190 -39.27 -16.32 -34.20
C GLY A 190 -40.73 -16.73 -34.45
N ILE A 191 -41.50 -17.08 -33.41
CA ILE A 191 -42.93 -17.40 -33.55
C ILE A 191 -43.74 -16.11 -33.45
N SER A 192 -44.43 -15.74 -34.53
CA SER A 192 -45.19 -14.49 -34.63
C SER A 192 -46.64 -14.67 -34.18
N LEU A 193 -47.03 -13.91 -33.17
CA LEU A 193 -48.39 -13.79 -32.65
C LEU A 193 -48.99 -12.48 -33.14
N THR A 194 -50.21 -12.54 -33.70
CA THR A 194 -50.83 -11.39 -34.37
C THR A 194 -52.07 -10.93 -33.62
N PHE A 195 -52.23 -9.61 -33.54
CA PHE A 195 -53.44 -8.97 -33.04
C PHE A 195 -54.53 -8.96 -34.14
N GLY A 196 -55.75 -9.40 -33.80
CA GLY A 196 -56.83 -9.62 -34.78
C GLY A 196 -57.04 -11.10 -35.14
N THR A 197 -57.50 -11.35 -36.37
CA THR A 197 -57.94 -12.70 -36.82
C THR A 197 -56.90 -13.47 -37.66
N SER A 198 -55.81 -12.81 -38.05
CA SER A 198 -54.80 -13.37 -38.96
C SER A 198 -53.70 -14.13 -38.22
N GLY A 199 -53.10 -15.14 -38.86
CA GLY A 199 -51.97 -15.88 -38.31
C GLY A 199 -52.29 -16.60 -36.99
N ILE A 200 -51.32 -16.65 -36.07
CA ILE A 200 -51.55 -17.15 -34.71
C ILE A 200 -52.18 -16.01 -33.91
N ALA A 201 -53.51 -15.98 -33.89
CA ALA A 201 -54.28 -14.92 -33.26
C ALA A 201 -54.13 -14.92 -31.73
N ILE A 202 -53.91 -13.75 -31.12
CA ILE A 202 -53.78 -13.60 -29.67
C ILE A 202 -55.12 -13.79 -28.92
N ASP A 203 -56.23 -13.41 -29.55
CA ASP A 203 -57.60 -13.66 -29.06
C ASP A 203 -58.66 -13.75 -30.17
N GLY A 204 -58.25 -13.67 -31.44
CA GLY A 204 -59.16 -13.67 -32.59
C GLY A 204 -60.02 -12.41 -32.72
N ASN A 205 -59.74 -11.33 -31.99
CA ASN A 205 -60.46 -10.06 -32.11
C ASN A 205 -59.52 -8.83 -31.98
N THR A 206 -60.06 -7.61 -32.10
CA THR A 206 -59.30 -6.34 -32.10
C THR A 206 -59.21 -5.65 -30.71
N THR A 207 -59.49 -6.37 -29.63
CA THR A 207 -59.51 -5.92 -28.22
C THR A 207 -58.55 -6.70 -27.32
N ALA A 208 -57.52 -7.33 -27.90
CA ALA A 208 -56.51 -8.09 -27.18
C ALA A 208 -55.92 -7.33 -25.99
N THR A 209 -55.84 -8.04 -24.86
CA THR A 209 -55.39 -7.53 -23.57
C THR A 209 -54.09 -8.21 -23.18
N ALA A 210 -53.41 -7.68 -22.16
CA ALA A 210 -52.23 -8.33 -21.58
C ALA A 210 -52.57 -9.76 -21.10
N LYS A 211 -53.83 -10.00 -20.69
CA LYS A 211 -54.33 -11.32 -20.36
C LYS A 211 -54.40 -12.25 -21.58
N SER A 212 -54.93 -11.80 -22.72
CA SER A 212 -55.01 -12.67 -23.90
C SER A 212 -53.63 -12.98 -24.48
N LEU A 213 -52.71 -12.00 -24.47
CA LEU A 213 -51.30 -12.23 -24.83
C LEU A 213 -50.65 -13.29 -23.93
N LYS A 214 -50.84 -13.20 -22.61
CA LYS A 214 -50.33 -14.22 -21.68
C LYS A 214 -50.96 -15.59 -21.94
N ASP A 215 -52.28 -15.65 -22.18
CA ASP A 215 -53.00 -16.90 -22.38
C ASP A 215 -52.56 -17.61 -23.67
N VAL A 216 -52.39 -16.89 -24.79
CA VAL A 216 -51.93 -17.49 -26.05
C VAL A 216 -50.47 -17.97 -25.96
N ILE A 217 -49.59 -17.24 -25.28
CA ILE A 217 -48.18 -17.64 -25.10
C ILE A 217 -48.12 -18.99 -24.37
N ASN A 218 -48.88 -19.13 -23.28
CA ASN A 218 -48.85 -20.33 -22.46
C ASN A 218 -49.62 -21.52 -23.09
N ALA A 219 -50.55 -21.25 -24.01
CA ALA A 219 -51.31 -22.29 -24.71
C ALA A 219 -50.60 -22.80 -25.98
N HIS A 220 -49.74 -21.99 -26.61
CA HIS A 220 -49.10 -22.34 -27.87
C HIS A 220 -48.09 -23.49 -27.71
N ASN A 221 -48.21 -24.52 -28.55
CA ASN A 221 -47.48 -25.79 -28.39
C ASN A 221 -45.97 -25.64 -28.40
N ASP A 222 -45.44 -24.75 -29.23
CA ASP A 222 -43.99 -24.54 -29.33
C ASP A 222 -43.49 -23.51 -28.31
N LEU A 223 -44.27 -22.47 -28.01
CA LEU A 223 -43.81 -21.39 -27.12
C LEU A 223 -43.72 -21.85 -25.67
N LYS A 224 -44.69 -22.68 -25.22
CA LYS A 224 -44.71 -23.23 -23.86
C LYS A 224 -43.53 -24.15 -23.54
N LEU A 225 -42.77 -24.59 -24.55
CA LEU A 225 -41.54 -25.37 -24.38
C LEU A 225 -40.35 -24.47 -24.04
N PHE A 226 -40.39 -23.19 -24.42
CA PHE A 226 -39.28 -22.25 -24.26
C PHE A 226 -39.53 -21.20 -23.18
N VAL A 227 -40.78 -20.76 -23.00
CA VAL A 227 -41.13 -19.66 -22.09
C VAL A 227 -42.45 -19.91 -21.34
N ASN A 228 -42.57 -19.25 -20.20
CA ASN A 228 -43.82 -19.08 -19.47
C ASN A 228 -44.12 -17.59 -19.30
N ALA A 229 -45.38 -17.20 -19.43
CA ALA A 229 -45.85 -15.83 -19.27
C ALA A 229 -46.70 -15.67 -17.99
N GLN A 230 -46.44 -14.61 -17.24
CA GLN A 230 -47.20 -14.20 -16.06
C GLN A 230 -47.74 -12.78 -16.23
N LEU A 231 -48.92 -12.52 -15.66
CA LEU A 231 -49.63 -11.24 -15.80
C LEU A 231 -49.58 -10.45 -14.49
N SER A 232 -49.26 -9.16 -14.58
CA SER A 232 -49.45 -8.17 -13.52
C SER A 232 -49.99 -6.86 -14.11
N GLY A 233 -51.28 -6.61 -13.97
CA GLY A 233 -51.95 -5.45 -14.56
C GLY A 233 -51.84 -5.43 -16.10
N LYS A 234 -51.17 -4.41 -16.66
CA LYS A 234 -50.90 -4.27 -18.10
C LYS A 234 -49.58 -4.93 -18.56
N VAL A 235 -48.84 -5.52 -17.63
CA VAL A 235 -47.50 -6.07 -17.86
C VAL A 235 -47.56 -7.60 -17.95
N VAL A 236 -47.00 -8.14 -19.04
CA VAL A 236 -46.74 -9.55 -19.22
C VAL A 236 -45.25 -9.80 -19.03
N THR A 237 -44.90 -10.49 -17.95
CA THR A 237 -43.51 -10.95 -17.71
C THR A 237 -43.33 -12.28 -18.42
N ILE A 238 -42.34 -12.36 -19.30
CA ILE A 238 -41.93 -13.59 -19.97
C ILE A 238 -40.68 -14.11 -19.28
N THR A 239 -40.70 -15.40 -18.92
CA THR A 239 -39.61 -16.10 -18.25
C THR A 239 -39.22 -17.32 -19.08
N ALA A 240 -37.92 -17.53 -19.31
CA ALA A 240 -37.43 -18.74 -19.94
C ALA A 240 -37.78 -19.98 -19.09
N LEU A 241 -38.15 -21.08 -19.74
CA LEU A 241 -38.47 -22.32 -19.03
C LEU A 241 -37.19 -23.00 -18.51
N GLU A 242 -36.14 -23.00 -19.33
CA GLU A 242 -34.81 -23.44 -18.92
C GLU A 242 -34.07 -22.31 -18.20
N ALA A 243 -33.61 -22.61 -16.99
CA ALA A 243 -32.68 -21.75 -16.28
C ALA A 243 -31.28 -21.87 -16.90
N GLY A 244 -30.53 -20.77 -16.93
CA GLY A 244 -29.20 -20.75 -17.53
C GLY A 244 -28.98 -19.60 -18.52
N ALA A 245 -27.76 -19.51 -19.04
CA ALA A 245 -27.37 -18.47 -19.98
C ALA A 245 -28.08 -18.59 -21.34
N THR A 246 -28.52 -19.79 -21.72
CA THR A 246 -29.22 -20.08 -22.98
C THR A 246 -30.51 -19.28 -23.13
N GLY A 247 -31.24 -19.04 -22.03
CA GLY A 247 -32.48 -18.26 -22.05
C GLY A 247 -32.30 -16.81 -22.53
N ASN A 248 -31.09 -16.25 -22.44
CA ASN A 248 -30.80 -14.90 -22.92
C ASN A 248 -30.84 -14.78 -24.46
N ASN A 249 -30.83 -15.91 -25.18
CA ASN A 249 -30.90 -15.93 -26.65
C ASN A 249 -32.34 -15.86 -27.17
N ILE A 250 -33.35 -15.91 -26.29
CA ILE A 250 -34.76 -15.81 -26.69
C ILE A 250 -35.07 -14.36 -27.03
N SER A 251 -35.27 -14.10 -28.33
CA SER A 251 -35.58 -12.77 -28.86
C SER A 251 -37.06 -12.42 -28.79
N ILE A 252 -37.37 -11.14 -28.54
CA ILE A 252 -38.70 -10.56 -28.66
C ILE A 252 -38.66 -9.38 -29.64
N VAL A 253 -39.51 -9.45 -30.66
CA VAL A 253 -39.62 -8.41 -31.68
C VAL A 253 -41.08 -7.99 -31.81
N TYR A 254 -41.37 -6.72 -31.56
CA TYR A 254 -42.68 -6.13 -31.83
C TYR A 254 -42.65 -5.39 -33.17
N ASP A 255 -43.62 -5.69 -34.04
CA ASP A 255 -43.80 -5.04 -35.33
C ASP A 255 -45.16 -4.31 -35.34
N PRO A 256 -45.16 -2.96 -35.31
CA PRO A 256 -46.38 -2.17 -35.34
C PRO A 256 -47.03 -2.11 -36.73
N LYS A 257 -46.42 -2.70 -37.79
CA LYS A 257 -46.91 -2.71 -39.17
C LYS A 257 -47.33 -1.33 -39.70
N GLY A 258 -46.58 -0.29 -39.31
CA GLY A 258 -46.85 1.10 -39.69
C GLY A 258 -47.96 1.80 -38.87
N GLY A 259 -48.57 1.11 -37.91
CA GLY A 259 -49.49 1.70 -36.93
C GLY A 259 -48.79 2.38 -35.75
N ALA A 260 -49.58 2.98 -34.85
CA ALA A 260 -49.06 3.54 -33.61
C ALA A 260 -48.50 2.44 -32.69
N ILE A 261 -47.42 2.76 -31.97
CA ILE A 261 -46.78 1.84 -31.02
C ILE A 261 -47.75 1.59 -29.85
N ALA A 262 -48.24 0.37 -29.72
CA ALA A 262 -49.17 -0.02 -28.66
C ALA A 262 -48.48 -0.76 -27.49
N LEU A 263 -47.29 -1.31 -27.73
CA LEU A 263 -46.52 -2.11 -26.78
C LEU A 263 -45.17 -1.47 -26.47
N LYS A 264 -44.77 -1.57 -25.20
CA LYS A 264 -43.40 -1.27 -24.75
C LYS A 264 -42.69 -2.56 -24.36
N LEU A 265 -41.50 -2.76 -24.92
CA LEU A 265 -40.59 -3.85 -24.56
C LEU A 265 -39.47 -3.28 -23.67
N ASP A 266 -39.22 -3.93 -22.53
CA ASP A 266 -38.10 -3.54 -21.66
C ASP A 266 -36.74 -3.95 -22.25
N SER A 267 -36.71 -5.06 -23.03
CA SER A 267 -35.51 -5.55 -23.73
C SER A 267 -35.90 -6.37 -24.97
N PRO A 268 -35.14 -6.31 -26.08
CA PRO A 268 -35.37 -7.09 -27.30
C PRO A 268 -34.99 -8.57 -27.17
N THR A 269 -34.36 -8.97 -26.07
CA THR A 269 -34.14 -10.36 -25.68
C THR A 269 -34.51 -10.55 -24.21
N LEU A 270 -34.73 -11.79 -23.79
CA LEU A 270 -34.72 -12.11 -22.36
C LEU A 270 -33.31 -11.81 -21.80
N THR A 271 -33.24 -11.41 -20.53
CA THR A 271 -31.99 -11.05 -19.87
C THR A 271 -31.91 -11.60 -18.46
N GLY A 272 -30.70 -11.69 -17.91
CA GLY A 272 -30.49 -12.05 -16.51
C GLY A 272 -30.49 -13.55 -16.20
N GLY A 273 -30.50 -14.42 -17.22
CA GLY A 273 -30.28 -15.86 -17.06
C GLY A 273 -28.79 -16.19 -16.98
N PHE A 274 -28.42 -17.11 -16.09
CA PHE A 274 -27.03 -17.57 -15.93
C PHE A 274 -27.00 -19.00 -15.36
N ASP A 275 -25.95 -19.73 -15.72
CA ASP A 275 -25.72 -21.12 -15.29
C ASP A 275 -25.20 -21.16 -13.84
N ASN A 276 -24.92 -22.35 -13.28
CA ASN A 276 -24.43 -22.52 -11.90
C ASN A 276 -23.06 -21.86 -11.58
N VAL A 277 -22.48 -21.09 -12.52
CA VAL A 277 -21.29 -20.23 -12.34
C VAL A 277 -21.41 -18.94 -13.19
N ASP A 278 -21.55 -17.76 -12.57
CA ASP A 278 -21.54 -16.47 -13.26
C ASP A 278 -20.09 -15.95 -13.50
N PHE A 279 -19.46 -16.45 -14.56
CA PHE A 279 -18.08 -16.06 -14.94
C PHE A 279 -17.94 -14.57 -15.31
N VAL A 280 -19.00 -13.94 -15.82
CA VAL A 280 -18.99 -12.53 -16.19
C VAL A 280 -18.86 -11.68 -14.93
N LEU A 281 -19.68 -11.96 -13.90
CA LEU A 281 -19.59 -11.31 -12.60
C LEU A 281 -18.24 -11.54 -11.94
N PHE A 282 -17.75 -12.79 -11.96
CA PHE A 282 -16.45 -13.13 -11.38
C PHE A 282 -15.32 -12.30 -12.00
N ASN A 283 -15.28 -12.19 -13.33
CA ASN A 283 -14.25 -11.41 -14.02
C ASN A 283 -14.36 -9.91 -13.74
N GLN A 284 -15.58 -9.38 -13.60
CA GLN A 284 -15.81 -7.98 -13.20
C GLN A 284 -15.32 -7.70 -11.77
N ILE A 285 -15.65 -8.58 -10.83
CA ILE A 285 -15.17 -8.47 -9.44
C ILE A 285 -13.65 -8.58 -9.40
N LYS A 286 -13.05 -9.55 -10.11
CA LYS A 286 -11.60 -9.71 -10.21
C LYS A 286 -10.93 -8.46 -10.77
N ALA A 287 -11.50 -7.85 -11.81
CA ALA A 287 -10.98 -6.59 -12.38
C ALA A 287 -11.06 -5.43 -11.37
N ALA A 288 -12.19 -5.28 -10.68
CA ALA A 288 -12.35 -4.25 -9.64
C ALA A 288 -11.39 -4.45 -8.47
N LEU A 289 -11.20 -5.69 -8.01
CA LEU A 289 -10.22 -6.04 -6.99
C LEU A 289 -8.81 -5.75 -7.46
N ASN A 290 -8.44 -6.10 -8.69
CA ASN A 290 -7.09 -5.83 -9.21
C ASN A 290 -6.81 -4.32 -9.37
N ALA A 291 -7.85 -3.52 -9.62
CA ALA A 291 -7.73 -2.05 -9.67
C ALA A 291 -7.52 -1.43 -8.28
N PHE A 292 -7.84 -2.14 -7.19
CA PHE A 292 -7.62 -1.66 -5.82
C PHE A 292 -6.15 -1.83 -5.41
N THR A 293 -5.41 -0.74 -5.30
CA THR A 293 -4.04 -0.75 -4.77
C THR A 293 -4.06 -0.52 -3.26
N VAL A 294 -3.15 -1.18 -2.53
CA VAL A 294 -3.05 -1.02 -1.08
C VAL A 294 -2.07 0.13 -0.78
N PRO A 295 -2.50 1.22 -0.13
CA PRO A 295 -1.59 2.23 0.37
C PRO A 295 -0.83 1.68 1.58
N LEU A 296 0.49 1.74 1.52
CA LEU A 296 1.37 1.31 2.60
C LEU A 296 2.25 2.48 3.04
N TYR A 297 2.54 2.56 4.33
CA TYR A 297 3.52 3.51 4.82
C TYR A 297 4.96 3.06 4.49
N PRO A 298 5.89 4.01 4.24
CA PRO A 298 7.18 3.70 3.65
C PRO A 298 8.21 3.07 4.60
N SER A 299 8.06 3.12 5.92
CA SER A 299 9.11 2.71 6.86
C SER A 299 9.65 1.28 6.64
N GLY A 300 8.77 0.28 6.52
CA GLY A 300 9.17 -1.11 6.27
C GLY A 300 9.83 -1.30 4.90
N MET A 301 9.45 -0.50 3.91
CA MET A 301 10.08 -0.47 2.59
C MET A 301 11.44 0.22 2.64
N MET A 302 11.56 1.30 3.41
CA MET A 302 12.80 2.05 3.61
C MET A 302 13.85 1.24 4.35
N ALA A 303 13.47 0.38 5.30
CA ALA A 303 14.39 -0.58 5.90
C ALA A 303 15.03 -1.49 4.83
N GLY A 304 14.24 -1.96 3.85
CA GLY A 304 14.74 -2.73 2.72
C GLY A 304 15.66 -1.91 1.81
N VAL A 305 15.28 -0.66 1.50
CA VAL A 305 16.11 0.26 0.70
C VAL A 305 17.45 0.54 1.38
N MET A 306 17.46 0.78 2.69
CA MET A 306 18.69 1.00 3.46
C MET A 306 19.58 -0.24 3.40
N ALA A 307 19.04 -1.43 3.71
CA ALA A 307 19.79 -2.68 3.65
C ALA A 307 20.42 -2.92 2.26
N ARG A 308 19.67 -2.66 1.18
CA ARG A 308 20.19 -2.76 -0.19
C ARG A 308 21.34 -1.79 -0.43
N VAL A 309 21.17 -0.51 -0.08
CA VAL A 309 22.20 0.51 -0.29
C VAL A 309 23.45 0.19 0.52
N ASP A 310 23.30 -0.28 1.75
CA ASP A 310 24.42 -0.65 2.60
C ASP A 310 25.22 -1.81 1.99
N ASN A 311 24.52 -2.84 1.47
CA ASN A 311 25.16 -3.99 0.82
C ASN A 311 25.87 -3.62 -0.50
N GLU A 312 25.29 -2.70 -1.28
CA GLU A 312 25.82 -2.33 -2.60
C GLU A 312 26.91 -1.24 -2.53
N ARG A 313 26.83 -0.35 -1.53
CA ARG A 313 27.58 0.93 -1.52
C ARG A 313 28.17 1.31 -0.16
N GLY A 314 27.89 0.55 0.89
CA GLY A 314 28.29 0.86 2.26
C GLY A 314 27.37 1.85 2.97
N VAL A 315 27.38 1.79 4.31
CA VAL A 315 26.51 2.57 5.21
C VAL A 315 26.69 4.09 5.07
N TRP A 316 27.89 4.52 4.64
CA TRP A 316 28.22 5.93 4.38
C TRP A 316 27.55 6.50 3.12
N LYS A 317 26.93 5.66 2.27
CA LYS A 317 26.16 6.15 1.12
C LYS A 317 24.75 6.53 1.57
N ALA A 318 24.35 7.77 1.26
CA ALA A 318 22.97 8.22 1.49
C ALA A 318 21.95 7.27 0.81
N PRO A 319 20.93 6.77 1.54
CA PRO A 319 19.85 5.95 0.98
C PRO A 319 18.79 6.81 0.26
N ALA A 320 19.26 7.76 -0.55
CA ALA A 320 18.48 8.70 -1.35
C ALA A 320 19.01 8.77 -2.78
N ASN A 321 18.16 9.27 -3.69
CA ASN A 321 18.30 9.12 -5.14
C ASN A 321 18.37 7.64 -5.53
N VAL A 322 17.52 6.82 -4.92
CA VAL A 322 17.44 5.38 -5.16
C VAL A 322 16.01 5.00 -5.52
N SER A 323 15.86 4.20 -6.57
CA SER A 323 14.56 3.72 -7.03
C SER A 323 13.94 2.74 -6.04
N VAL A 324 12.63 2.88 -5.87
CA VAL A 324 11.83 2.00 -5.04
C VAL A 324 11.19 0.92 -5.90
N ARG A 325 11.29 -0.34 -5.48
CA ARG A 325 10.78 -1.51 -6.20
C ARG A 325 9.37 -1.86 -5.72
N THR A 326 8.57 -2.42 -6.63
CA THR A 326 7.21 -2.92 -6.36
C THR A 326 6.26 -1.79 -5.90
N VAL A 327 6.40 -0.62 -6.53
CA VAL A 327 5.60 0.59 -6.28
C VAL A 327 4.98 1.06 -7.58
N ASP A 328 3.69 1.41 -7.53
CA ASP A 328 3.03 2.12 -8.64
C ASP A 328 3.33 3.63 -8.59
N LYS A 329 3.00 4.26 -7.45
CA LYS A 329 3.23 5.70 -7.21
C LYS A 329 3.11 6.07 -5.73
N PRO A 330 3.69 7.20 -5.32
CA PRO A 330 3.30 7.88 -4.08
C PRO A 330 1.80 8.23 -4.12
N VAL A 331 1.12 8.14 -2.97
CA VAL A 331 -0.31 8.52 -2.82
C VAL A 331 -0.50 10.02 -3.06
N VAL A 332 0.47 10.83 -2.63
CA VAL A 332 0.49 12.28 -2.79
C VAL A 332 1.70 12.67 -3.64
N SER A 333 1.48 13.55 -4.62
CA SER A 333 2.59 14.18 -5.36
C SER A 333 3.15 15.33 -4.54
N ILE A 334 4.48 15.42 -4.45
CA ILE A 334 5.19 16.45 -3.67
C ILE A 334 5.91 17.37 -4.67
N SER A 335 5.57 18.67 -4.63
CA SER A 335 6.26 19.70 -5.42
C SER A 335 7.64 20.02 -4.84
N ASP A 336 8.42 20.87 -5.51
CA ASP A 336 9.71 21.31 -4.96
C ASP A 336 9.50 22.21 -3.73
N GLU A 337 8.46 23.05 -3.72
CA GLU A 337 8.08 23.91 -2.59
C GLU A 337 7.60 23.09 -1.39
N ASP A 338 6.77 22.06 -1.63
CA ASP A 338 6.33 21.13 -0.57
C ASP A 338 7.54 20.40 0.03
N GLN A 339 8.48 19.99 -0.82
CA GLN A 339 9.68 19.30 -0.37
C GLN A 339 10.57 20.22 0.47
N ASP A 340 10.76 21.47 0.06
CA ASP A 340 11.54 22.44 0.83
C ASP A 340 10.95 22.61 2.24
N TYR A 341 9.62 22.65 2.34
CA TYR A 341 8.93 22.70 3.62
C TYR A 341 9.13 21.42 4.45
N LEU A 342 9.04 20.23 3.83
CA LEU A 342 9.27 18.94 4.51
C LEU A 342 10.72 18.80 5.01
N ASN A 343 11.66 19.32 4.23
CA ASN A 343 13.09 19.09 4.37
C ASN A 343 13.68 19.67 5.66
N VAL A 344 13.25 20.84 6.12
CA VAL A 344 13.67 21.39 7.42
C VAL A 344 12.63 22.37 7.94
N ASP A 345 12.32 22.27 9.23
CA ASP A 345 11.52 23.28 9.91
C ASP A 345 12.40 24.44 10.42
N PRO A 346 12.06 25.71 10.14
CA PRO A 346 12.82 26.85 10.64
C PRO A 346 12.88 26.98 12.16
N THR A 347 11.91 26.40 12.88
CA THR A 347 11.74 26.56 14.33
C THR A 347 12.17 25.31 15.09
N GLY A 348 11.57 24.17 14.75
CA GLY A 348 11.79 22.89 15.42
C GLY A 348 12.93 22.05 14.84
N GLY A 349 13.50 22.41 13.68
CA GLY A 349 14.60 21.69 13.04
C GLY A 349 14.26 20.30 12.48
N LYS A 350 13.02 19.84 12.67
CA LYS A 350 12.56 18.48 12.36
C LYS A 350 12.39 18.27 10.86
N SER A 351 13.09 17.29 10.29
CA SER A 351 13.03 16.95 8.86
C SER A 351 12.15 15.75 8.57
N ILE A 352 11.55 15.73 7.38
CA ILE A 352 10.83 14.59 6.81
C ILE A 352 11.36 14.34 5.40
N ASN A 353 11.75 13.10 5.11
CA ASN A 353 12.31 12.75 3.81
C ASN A 353 11.19 12.41 2.82
N ALA A 354 11.19 13.07 1.67
CA ALA A 354 10.19 12.86 0.64
C ALA A 354 10.50 11.62 -0.23
N ILE A 355 9.46 10.94 -0.69
CA ILE A 355 9.50 9.92 -1.74
C ILE A 355 8.71 10.46 -2.93
N ARG A 356 9.39 10.67 -4.06
CA ARG A 356 8.85 11.43 -5.20
C ARG A 356 8.83 10.61 -6.47
N LYS A 357 7.86 10.88 -7.34
CA LYS A 357 7.79 10.30 -8.70
C LYS A 357 8.37 11.30 -9.69
N PHE A 358 9.33 10.83 -10.48
CA PHE A 358 9.96 11.62 -11.54
C PHE A 358 9.66 10.99 -12.91
N ALA A 359 9.33 11.83 -13.88
CA ALA A 359 9.20 11.41 -15.27
C ALA A 359 10.52 10.76 -15.75
N GLY A 360 10.42 9.59 -16.38
CA GLY A 360 11.58 8.84 -16.89
C GLY A 360 12.48 8.15 -15.85
N ARG A 361 12.32 8.42 -14.55
CA ARG A 361 13.13 7.78 -13.47
C ARG A 361 12.30 6.97 -12.46
N GLY A 362 10.97 7.04 -12.55
CA GLY A 362 10.07 6.33 -11.64
C GLY A 362 10.02 6.96 -10.25
N THR A 363 9.70 6.16 -9.25
CA THR A 363 9.60 6.60 -7.84
C THR A 363 10.95 6.44 -7.14
N LEU A 364 11.46 7.54 -6.59
CA LEU A 364 12.74 7.63 -5.92
C LEU A 364 12.57 8.10 -4.47
N VAL A 365 13.40 7.56 -3.57
CA VAL A 365 13.64 8.18 -2.26
C VAL A 365 14.43 9.46 -2.49
N TRP A 366 13.93 10.59 -1.97
CA TRP A 366 14.44 11.92 -2.31
C TRP A 366 14.73 12.78 -1.07
N GLY A 367 15.26 12.14 -0.02
CA GLY A 367 15.76 12.80 1.19
C GLY A 367 16.62 11.84 2.01
N ALA A 368 17.66 12.38 2.66
CA ALA A 368 18.59 11.61 3.50
C ALA A 368 18.91 12.30 4.83
N ARG A 369 17.99 13.10 5.37
CA ARG A 369 18.13 13.79 6.65
C ARG A 369 17.63 12.91 7.79
N THR A 370 18.30 12.99 8.94
CA THR A 370 17.74 12.51 10.21
C THR A 370 16.62 13.46 10.63
N LEU A 371 15.94 13.16 11.74
CA LEU A 371 14.99 14.12 12.29
C LEU A 371 15.71 15.40 12.80
N ALA A 372 17.02 15.36 13.06
CA ALA A 372 17.82 16.51 13.48
C ALA A 372 18.29 17.35 12.27
N GLY A 373 17.35 17.89 11.50
CA GLY A 373 17.61 18.56 10.23
C GLY A 373 18.44 19.83 10.27
N ASN A 374 18.33 20.59 11.36
CA ASN A 374 19.08 21.83 11.57
C ASN A 374 20.43 21.60 12.26
N ASP A 375 20.71 20.37 12.72
CA ASP A 375 22.01 20.02 13.31
C ASP A 375 23.12 20.13 12.25
N ASN A 376 24.31 20.55 12.65
CA ASN A 376 25.45 20.72 11.74
C ASN A 376 26.32 19.46 11.63
N GLU A 377 26.23 18.57 12.60
CA GLU A 377 26.99 17.34 12.71
C GLU A 377 26.12 16.14 12.30
N TRP A 378 24.91 16.05 12.85
CA TRP A 378 24.05 14.86 12.77
C TRP A 378 22.89 14.97 11.78
N ARG A 379 22.96 15.94 10.86
CA ARG A 379 21.92 16.21 9.85
C ARG A 379 21.55 15.00 8.99
N TYR A 380 22.53 14.17 8.64
CA TYR A 380 22.38 13.19 7.57
C TYR A 380 22.37 11.75 8.09
N VAL A 381 21.41 10.97 7.59
CA VAL A 381 21.27 9.53 7.85
C VAL A 381 22.58 8.75 7.65
N PRO A 382 23.29 8.84 6.50
CA PRO A 382 24.53 8.10 6.31
C PRO A 382 25.62 8.45 7.32
N VAL A 383 25.66 9.71 7.78
CA VAL A 383 26.66 10.16 8.77
C VAL A 383 26.36 9.51 10.12
N ARG A 384 25.13 9.62 10.64
CA ARG A 384 24.79 9.00 11.93
C ARG A 384 24.92 7.47 11.88
N ARG A 385 24.44 6.84 10.80
CA ARG A 385 24.50 5.37 10.67
C ARG A 385 25.93 4.86 10.53
N LEU A 386 26.83 5.62 9.88
CA LEU A 386 28.26 5.29 9.84
C LEU A 386 28.86 5.29 11.25
N PHE A 387 28.59 6.33 12.05
CA PHE A 387 29.08 6.41 13.43
C PHE A 387 28.54 5.27 14.29
N ILE A 388 27.24 4.95 14.20
CA ILE A 388 26.63 3.79 14.89
C ILE A 388 27.37 2.50 14.54
N MET A 389 27.59 2.24 13.24
CA MET A 389 28.28 1.02 12.79
C MET A 389 29.71 0.94 13.30
N VAL A 390 30.45 2.06 13.29
CA VAL A 390 31.84 2.10 13.77
C VAL A 390 31.92 1.93 15.29
N GLU A 391 31.09 2.66 16.04
CA GLU A 391 31.00 2.55 17.51
C GLU A 391 30.73 1.10 17.93
N GLU A 392 29.73 0.46 17.31
CA GLU A 392 29.32 -0.90 17.65
C GLU A 392 30.37 -1.95 17.21
N SER A 393 30.96 -1.80 16.02
CA SER A 393 32.00 -2.72 15.54
C SER A 393 33.25 -2.68 16.41
N ILE A 394 33.67 -1.49 16.82
CA ILE A 394 34.85 -1.32 17.69
C ILE A 394 34.56 -1.86 19.09
N LYS A 395 33.39 -1.55 19.67
CA LYS A 395 32.96 -2.08 20.97
C LYS A 395 33.06 -3.61 21.00
N LYS A 396 32.45 -4.30 20.04
CA LYS A 396 32.52 -5.76 19.88
C LYS A 396 33.96 -6.27 19.70
N ALA A 397 34.74 -5.60 18.83
CA ALA A 397 36.12 -6.01 18.58
C ALA A 397 37.04 -5.83 19.81
N THR A 398 36.73 -4.89 20.71
CA THR A 398 37.51 -4.62 21.92
C THR A 398 37.12 -5.47 23.14
N GLU A 399 36.13 -6.35 23.03
CA GLU A 399 35.63 -7.14 24.17
C GLU A 399 36.70 -8.05 24.78
N PHE A 400 37.62 -8.59 23.97
CA PHE A 400 38.71 -9.43 24.46
C PHE A 400 39.66 -8.72 25.45
N VAL A 401 39.63 -7.39 25.48
CA VAL A 401 40.50 -6.57 26.34
C VAL A 401 40.00 -6.56 27.78
N VAL A 402 38.73 -6.90 28.01
CA VAL A 402 38.16 -6.97 29.35
C VAL A 402 38.91 -8.05 30.13
N PHE A 403 39.46 -7.66 31.29
CA PHE A 403 40.33 -8.49 32.15
C PHE A 403 41.76 -8.77 31.64
N GLU A 404 42.19 -8.16 30.55
CA GLU A 404 43.61 -8.15 30.17
C GLU A 404 44.40 -7.17 31.07
N PRO A 405 45.73 -7.35 31.21
CA PRO A 405 46.57 -6.36 31.89
C PRO A 405 46.42 -4.97 31.27
N ASN A 406 46.09 -3.96 32.09
CA ASN A 406 45.94 -2.56 31.66
C ASN A 406 47.34 -1.90 31.49
N ASP A 407 48.07 -2.35 30.47
CA ASP A 407 49.43 -1.92 30.17
C ASP A 407 49.60 -1.42 28.72
N ALA A 408 50.78 -0.87 28.44
CA ALA A 408 51.10 -0.29 27.13
C ALA A 408 51.00 -1.28 25.96
N LYS A 409 51.18 -2.58 26.19
CA LYS A 409 51.06 -3.59 25.12
C LYS A 409 49.60 -3.77 24.72
N THR A 410 48.72 -3.87 25.71
CA THR A 410 47.27 -3.94 25.50
C THR A 410 46.76 -2.70 24.78
N TRP A 411 47.19 -1.51 25.20
CA TRP A 411 46.81 -0.25 24.57
C TRP A 411 47.23 -0.18 23.10
N LEU A 412 48.49 -0.55 22.80
CA LEU A 412 49.00 -0.55 21.43
C LEU A 412 48.24 -1.54 20.54
N ARG A 413 47.89 -2.72 21.07
CA ARG A 413 47.11 -3.72 20.34
C ARG A 413 45.73 -3.18 19.97
N VAL A 414 45.04 -2.55 20.91
CA VAL A 414 43.71 -1.94 20.68
C VAL A 414 43.82 -0.78 19.69
N LYS A 415 44.79 0.11 19.87
CA LYS A 415 45.04 1.22 18.95
C LYS A 415 45.20 0.74 17.51
N THR A 416 46.10 -0.24 17.32
CA THR A 416 46.41 -0.80 15.99
C THR A 416 45.18 -1.43 15.35
N MET A 417 44.34 -2.11 16.13
CA MET A 417 43.10 -2.71 15.65
C MET A 417 42.11 -1.64 15.16
N CYS A 418 41.86 -0.60 15.96
CA CYS A 418 40.98 0.51 15.59
C CYS A 418 41.51 1.27 14.36
N GLU A 419 42.81 1.57 14.32
CA GLU A 419 43.45 2.24 13.18
C GLU A 419 43.33 1.42 11.90
N ASN A 420 43.55 0.10 11.96
CA ASN A 420 43.40 -0.77 10.80
C ASN A 420 41.97 -0.79 10.26
N PHE A 421 40.97 -0.85 11.14
CA PHE A 421 39.56 -0.82 10.75
C PHE A 421 39.19 0.52 10.07
N LEU A 422 39.54 1.65 10.69
CA LEU A 422 39.27 2.98 10.15
C LEU A 422 40.02 3.23 8.84
N ASN A 423 41.25 2.71 8.70
CA ASN A 423 42.00 2.77 7.46
C ASN A 423 41.29 2.01 6.33
N GLN A 424 40.71 0.84 6.60
CA GLN A 424 39.93 0.11 5.59
C GLN A 424 38.71 0.92 5.14
N LEU A 425 37.99 1.54 6.07
CA LEU A 425 36.85 2.42 5.75
C LEU A 425 37.27 3.65 4.94
N TRP A 426 38.40 4.28 5.28
CA TRP A 426 38.96 5.39 4.50
C TRP A 426 39.33 4.95 3.08
N ARG A 427 39.99 3.80 2.91
CA ARG A 427 40.32 3.24 1.59
C ARG A 427 39.09 2.90 0.75
N GLN A 428 37.97 2.59 1.38
CA GLN A 428 36.68 2.36 0.72
C GLN A 428 35.90 3.67 0.43
N GLY A 429 36.43 4.83 0.85
CA GLY A 429 35.83 6.14 0.63
C GLY A 429 34.73 6.51 1.63
N ALA A 430 34.65 5.82 2.77
CA ALA A 430 33.69 6.14 3.83
C ALA A 430 34.06 7.41 4.61
N LEU A 431 35.37 7.66 4.74
CA LEU A 431 35.93 8.79 5.48
C LEU A 431 36.54 9.80 4.51
N ALA A 432 36.33 11.08 4.80
CA ALA A 432 36.84 12.21 4.04
C ALA A 432 38.27 12.55 4.48
N GLY A 433 39.17 12.77 3.52
CA GLY A 433 40.53 13.19 3.80
C GLY A 433 41.49 12.70 2.71
N ALA A 434 42.47 13.55 2.35
CA ALA A 434 43.48 13.19 1.35
C ALA A 434 44.49 12.15 1.87
N LYS A 435 44.64 12.05 3.19
CA LYS A 435 45.52 11.10 3.90
C LYS A 435 44.80 10.55 5.13
N PRO A 436 45.20 9.38 5.67
CA PRO A 436 44.57 8.78 6.85
C PRO A 436 44.50 9.75 8.05
N GLU A 437 45.56 10.54 8.28
CA GLU A 437 45.65 11.44 9.44
C GLU A 437 44.69 12.64 9.35
N HIS A 438 44.17 12.94 8.16
CA HIS A 438 43.10 13.93 7.98
C HIS A 438 41.70 13.32 8.18
N ALA A 439 41.59 12.00 8.07
CA ALA A 439 40.33 11.27 8.04
C ALA A 439 39.93 10.70 9.40
N TYR A 440 40.91 10.26 10.20
CA TYR A 440 40.65 9.75 11.55
C TYR A 440 41.87 9.88 12.46
N PHE A 441 41.63 9.76 13.77
CA PHE A 441 42.68 9.56 14.77
C PHE A 441 42.22 8.56 15.83
N VAL A 442 43.19 7.86 16.44
CA VAL A 442 42.97 6.97 17.58
C VAL A 442 44.03 7.26 18.65
N ASN A 443 43.58 7.79 19.78
CA ASN A 443 44.43 8.10 20.92
C ASN A 443 44.15 7.12 22.06
N VAL A 444 45.22 6.59 22.64
CA VAL A 444 45.17 5.78 23.87
C VAL A 444 46.54 5.83 24.54
N GLY A 445 46.55 6.04 25.85
CA GLY A 445 47.77 5.90 26.66
C GLY A 445 47.80 6.81 27.89
N LEU A 446 48.74 6.49 28.80
CA LEU A 446 49.02 7.30 29.99
C LEU A 446 49.57 8.68 29.60
N GLY A 447 48.95 9.74 30.11
CA GLY A 447 49.28 11.13 29.79
C GLY A 447 48.73 11.61 28.43
N ILE A 448 47.98 10.76 27.71
CA ILE A 448 47.30 11.11 26.47
C ILE A 448 45.78 11.12 26.72
N THR A 449 45.20 9.95 26.99
CA THR A 449 43.76 9.78 27.27
C THR A 449 43.48 9.34 28.71
N MET A 450 44.49 8.83 29.42
CA MET A 450 44.35 8.28 30.76
C MET A 450 45.32 8.94 31.73
N THR A 451 44.89 9.09 32.98
CA THR A 451 45.73 9.45 34.12
C THR A 451 46.19 8.20 34.87
N SER A 452 47.13 8.35 35.82
CA SER A 452 47.51 7.25 36.70
C SER A 452 46.33 6.74 37.54
N LEU A 453 45.37 7.62 37.89
CA LEU A 453 44.18 7.24 38.62
C LEU A 453 43.27 6.35 37.76
N ASP A 454 43.08 6.68 36.48
CA ASP A 454 42.29 5.86 35.56
C ASP A 454 42.84 4.43 35.47
N ILE A 455 44.17 4.28 35.42
CA ILE A 455 44.82 2.97 35.38
C ILE A 455 44.59 2.20 36.70
N LEU A 456 44.74 2.87 37.85
CA LEU A 456 44.51 2.27 39.17
C LEU A 456 43.05 1.84 39.37
N GLU A 457 42.11 2.59 38.80
CA GLU A 457 40.68 2.26 38.79
C GLU A 457 40.31 1.25 37.69
N GLY A 458 41.28 0.76 36.90
CA GLY A 458 41.05 -0.24 35.86
C GLY A 458 40.35 0.30 34.61
N ARG A 459 40.36 1.61 34.37
CA ARG A 459 39.75 2.25 33.20
C ARG A 459 40.74 2.27 32.04
N LEU A 460 40.25 1.86 30.86
CA LEU A 460 40.93 2.03 29.57
C LEU A 460 40.12 3.01 28.72
N ILE A 461 40.66 4.20 28.47
CA ILE A 461 39.98 5.27 27.72
C ILE A 461 40.61 5.39 26.34
N ILE A 462 39.80 5.15 25.31
CA ILE A 462 40.18 5.26 23.90
C ILE A 462 39.41 6.42 23.30
N GLU A 463 40.12 7.36 22.70
CA GLU A 463 39.52 8.51 22.02
C GLU A 463 39.66 8.29 20.51
N ILE A 464 38.53 8.35 19.80
CA ILE A 464 38.46 8.12 18.35
C ILE A 464 37.71 9.27 17.71
N GLY A 465 38.34 9.90 16.72
CA GLY A 465 37.68 10.88 15.86
C GLY A 465 37.71 10.41 14.41
N MET A 466 36.64 10.71 13.66
CA MET A 466 36.52 10.37 12.24
C MET A 466 35.78 11.47 11.45
N ALA A 467 36.21 11.70 10.22
CA ALA A 467 35.61 12.67 9.31
C ALA A 467 34.71 11.95 8.29
N ALA A 468 33.41 11.85 8.56
CA ALA A 468 32.47 11.21 7.64
C ALA A 468 32.23 12.02 6.36
N VAL A 469 32.07 11.32 5.23
CA VAL A 469 31.68 11.97 3.95
C VAL A 469 30.23 12.48 4.03
N ARG A 470 30.02 13.75 3.68
CA ARG A 470 28.69 14.37 3.61
C ARG A 470 28.12 14.25 2.19
N PRO A 471 26.81 13.97 2.01
CA PRO A 471 26.20 13.94 0.69
C PRO A 471 26.08 15.35 0.09
N ALA A 472 26.26 15.46 -1.24
CA ALA A 472 25.93 16.67 -1.98
C ALA A 472 24.42 16.72 -2.23
N GLU A 473 23.71 17.55 -1.45
CA GLU A 473 22.25 17.70 -1.56
C GLU A 473 21.83 18.70 -2.64
N PHE A 474 22.61 19.77 -2.84
CA PHE A 474 22.32 20.85 -3.79
C PHE A 474 23.40 20.96 -4.86
N ILE A 475 22.99 21.09 -6.11
CA ILE A 475 23.87 21.42 -7.24
C ILE A 475 23.48 22.81 -7.74
N ILE A 476 24.36 23.79 -7.56
CA ILE A 476 24.14 25.17 -8.02
C ILE A 476 24.92 25.38 -9.31
N LEU A 477 24.21 25.46 -10.44
CA LEU A 477 24.79 25.78 -11.75
C LEU A 477 24.81 27.30 -11.94
N LYS A 478 26.00 27.89 -12.01
CA LYS A 478 26.19 29.32 -12.26
C LYS A 478 26.60 29.52 -13.72
N PHE A 479 25.69 30.06 -14.53
CA PHE A 479 25.99 30.42 -15.91
C PHE A 479 26.42 31.89 -15.98
N SER A 480 27.51 32.17 -16.69
CA SER A 480 27.93 33.52 -17.05
C SER A 480 28.15 33.61 -18.55
N HIS A 481 27.77 34.75 -19.13
CA HIS A 481 28.06 35.05 -20.52
C HIS A 481 29.51 35.56 -20.60
N LEU A 482 30.39 34.79 -21.23
CA LEU A 482 31.75 35.23 -21.52
C LEU A 482 31.73 36.11 -22.77
N LEU A 483 32.07 37.40 -22.62
CA LEU A 483 32.26 38.28 -23.78
C LEU A 483 33.48 37.81 -24.59
N ALA A 484 33.34 37.82 -25.92
CA ALA A 484 34.44 37.49 -26.82
C ALA A 484 35.60 38.45 -26.57
N LYS A 485 36.80 37.89 -26.30
CA LYS A 485 38.03 38.67 -26.24
C LYS A 485 38.43 38.97 -27.68
N SER A 486 38.33 40.24 -28.06
CA SER A 486 38.81 40.79 -29.34
C SER A 486 40.33 40.81 -29.40
#